data_AF-A0AAV2R4G5-F1
#
_entry.id   AF-A0AAV2R4G5-F1
#
_cell.length_a   1.000
_cell.length_b   1.000
_cell.length_c   1.000
_cell.angle_alpha   90.00
_cell.angle_beta   90.00
_cell.angle_gamma   90.00
#
_symmetry.space_group_name_H-M   'P 1'
#
loop_
_entity.id
_entity.type
_entity.pdbx_description
1 polymer ?
#
loop_
_entity_poly.entity_id
_entity_poly.type
_entity_poly.pdbx_seq_one_letter_code
_entity_poly.pdbx_strand_id
1 'polypeptide(L)'
;SLYKKRPGHVCKIGPRTLSVMRREVNNSPMITAKQIMERHPWLLVNVFERTDRNTLHRDLLYQWWCAWKKPLVTRRQMTNKVKCASGRNGWSFSKWETVL
;
A
#
# COMPACT_ATOMS: atom_id res chain seq x y z
N SER A 1 37.16 -9.28 1.21
CA SER A 1 36.56 -8.70 -0.01
C SER A 1 35.98 -7.32 0.33
N LEU A 2 36.75 -6.25 0.11
CA LEU A 2 36.39 -4.86 0.47
C LEU A 2 35.70 -4.18 -0.72
N TYR A 3 34.48 -4.60 -1.07
CA TYR A 3 33.69 -3.85 -2.04
C TYR A 3 33.14 -2.57 -1.38
N LYS A 4 33.82 -1.43 -1.59
CA LYS A 4 33.26 -0.11 -1.30
C LYS A 4 32.02 0.10 -2.18
N LYS A 5 30.84 0.13 -1.56
CA LYS A 5 29.58 0.51 -2.26
C LYS A 5 29.78 1.92 -2.82
N ARG A 6 29.60 2.09 -4.14
CA ARG A 6 29.57 3.42 -4.76
C ARG A 6 28.42 4.21 -4.12
N PRO A 7 28.61 5.49 -3.77
CA PRO A 7 27.51 6.32 -3.29
C PRO A 7 26.42 6.33 -4.36
N GLY A 8 25.21 5.99 -3.95
CA GLY A 8 24.05 6.00 -4.84
C GLY A 8 23.81 7.40 -5.41
N HIS A 9 23.11 7.46 -6.54
CA HIS A 9 22.73 8.74 -7.15
C HIS A 9 21.98 9.59 -6.12
N VAL A 10 22.35 10.87 -5.99
CA VAL A 10 21.69 11.80 -5.07
C VAL A 10 20.20 11.85 -5.40
N CYS A 11 19.35 11.60 -4.40
CA CYS A 11 17.90 11.64 -4.56
C CYS A 11 17.50 13.07 -4.96
N LYS A 12 16.84 13.22 -6.11
CA LYS A 12 16.44 14.54 -6.65
C LYS A 12 15.34 15.22 -5.82
N ILE A 13 14.84 14.55 -4.78
CA ILE A 13 13.69 14.99 -3.99
C ILE A 13 14.19 15.41 -2.60
N GLY A 14 13.92 16.67 -2.25
CA GLY A 14 14.27 17.21 -0.95
C GLY A 14 13.42 16.61 0.20
N PRO A 15 13.91 16.69 1.45
CA PRO A 15 13.21 16.14 2.62
C PRO A 15 11.83 16.75 2.84
N ARG A 16 11.65 18.04 2.51
CA ARG A 16 10.35 18.73 2.57
C ARG A 16 9.35 18.10 1.61
N THR A 17 9.77 17.82 0.38
CA THR A 17 8.91 17.21 -0.65
C THR A 17 8.54 15.78 -0.26
N LEU A 18 9.49 14.98 0.25
CA LEU A 18 9.22 13.65 0.80
C LEU A 18 8.18 13.67 1.93
N SER A 19 8.27 14.66 2.83
CA SER A 19 7.31 14.80 3.93
C SER A 19 5.90 15.10 3.43
N VAL A 20 5.77 15.90 2.37
CA VAL A 20 4.45 16.21 1.78
C VAL A 20 3.89 15.00 1.05
N MET A 21 4.70 14.31 0.23
CA MET A 21 4.30 13.06 -0.42
C MET A 21 3.82 12.03 0.60
N ARG A 22 4.57 11.83 1.69
CA ARG A 22 4.19 10.91 2.78
C ARG A 22 2.85 11.29 3.41
N ARG A 23 2.61 12.58 3.64
CA ARG A 23 1.34 13.08 4.21
C ARG A 23 0.17 12.82 3.28
N GLU A 24 0.31 13.12 1.98
CA GLU A 24 -0.73 12.87 0.99
C GLU A 24 -1.07 11.37 0.89
N VAL A 25 -0.05 10.51 0.87
CA VAL A 25 -0.22 9.05 0.83
C VAL A 25 -0.90 8.51 2.08
N ASN A 26 -0.55 9.03 3.27
CA ASN A 26 -1.20 8.61 4.52
C ASN A 26 -2.67 9.02 4.59
N ASN A 27 -2.99 10.22 4.09
CA ASN A 27 -4.37 10.72 4.07
C ASN A 27 -5.21 10.02 2.99
N SER A 28 -4.61 9.74 1.85
CA SER A 28 -5.22 9.03 0.75
C SER A 28 -4.20 8.01 0.21
N PRO A 29 -4.27 6.76 0.67
CA PRO A 29 -3.82 5.63 -0.15
C PRO A 29 -4.56 5.74 -1.49
N MET A 30 -4.24 5.04 -2.56
CA MET A 30 -4.81 5.26 -3.90
C MET A 30 -4.52 6.62 -4.57
N ILE A 31 -3.95 7.62 -3.89
CA ILE A 31 -3.50 8.83 -4.60
C ILE A 31 -2.38 8.47 -5.58
N THR A 32 -2.47 9.01 -6.79
CA THR A 32 -1.46 8.79 -7.83
C THR A 32 -0.38 9.86 -7.78
N ALA A 33 0.83 9.55 -8.27
CA ALA A 33 1.93 10.52 -8.43
C ALA A 33 1.46 11.77 -9.19
N LYS A 34 0.73 11.57 -10.29
CA LYS A 34 0.12 12.65 -11.07
C LYS A 34 -0.80 13.54 -10.22
N GLN A 35 -1.67 12.95 -9.40
CA GLN A 35 -2.55 13.72 -8.51
C GLN A 35 -1.77 14.47 -7.42
N ILE A 36 -0.66 13.91 -6.91
CA ILE A 36 0.22 14.62 -5.98
C ILE A 36 0.86 15.83 -6.67
N MET A 37 1.35 15.67 -7.91
CA MET A 37 1.92 16.75 -8.72
C MET A 37 0.90 17.86 -9.01
N GLU A 38 -0.34 17.50 -9.33
CA GLU A 38 -1.42 18.47 -9.58
C GLU A 38 -1.81 19.25 -8.31
N ARG A 39 -1.78 18.61 -7.13
CA ARG A 39 -2.09 19.27 -5.85
C ARG A 39 -0.96 20.16 -5.35
N HIS A 40 0.28 19.80 -5.64
CA HIS A 40 1.48 20.46 -5.11
C HIS A 40 2.47 20.82 -6.23
N PRO A 41 2.05 21.61 -7.24
CA PRO A 41 2.88 21.87 -8.42
C PRO A 41 4.20 22.58 -8.06
N TRP A 42 4.18 23.48 -7.07
CA TRP A 42 5.37 24.21 -6.61
C TRP A 42 6.43 23.34 -5.91
N LEU A 43 6.04 22.18 -5.36
CA LEU A 43 6.98 21.26 -4.69
C LEU A 43 7.67 20.31 -5.67
N LEU A 44 7.15 20.21 -6.90
CA LEU A 44 7.49 19.18 -7.89
C LEU A 44 7.80 19.77 -9.28
N VAL A 45 7.98 21.09 -9.39
CA VAL A 45 8.28 21.82 -10.66
C VAL A 45 9.42 21.18 -11.47
N ASN A 46 10.43 20.64 -10.79
CA ASN A 46 11.61 20.02 -11.42
C ASN A 46 11.67 18.49 -11.25
N VAL A 47 10.58 17.88 -10.77
CA VAL A 47 10.49 16.44 -10.51
C VAL A 47 9.58 15.82 -11.57
N PHE A 48 10.15 14.97 -12.43
CA PHE A 48 9.35 14.20 -13.38
C PHE A 48 8.45 13.20 -12.65
N GLU A 49 7.25 12.96 -13.16
CA GLU A 49 6.28 11.99 -12.62
C GLU A 49 6.90 10.61 -12.34
N ARG A 50 7.81 10.15 -13.22
CA ARG A 50 8.55 8.90 -13.05
C ARG A 50 9.42 8.88 -11.79
N THR A 51 9.98 10.03 -11.40
CA THR A 51 10.79 10.17 -10.19
C THR A 51 9.91 10.09 -8.95
N ASP A 52 8.78 10.80 -8.96
CA ASP A 52 7.79 10.75 -7.88
C ASP A 52 7.23 9.33 -7.68
N ARG A 53 6.84 8.66 -8.76
CA ARG A 53 6.40 7.26 -8.72
C ARG A 53 7.45 6.32 -8.13
N ASN A 54 8.71 6.48 -8.51
CA ASN A 54 9.80 5.66 -7.96
C ASN A 54 9.99 5.92 -6.46
N THR A 55 9.89 7.18 -6.03
CA THR A 55 10.01 7.56 -4.62
C THR A 55 8.84 7.07 -3.79
N LEU A 56 7.60 7.12 -4.30
CA LEU A 56 6.44 6.51 -3.66
C LEU A 56 6.68 5.02 -3.40
N HIS A 57 7.10 4.26 -4.40
CA HIS A 57 7.28 2.81 -4.27
C HIS A 57 8.53 2.40 -3.49
N ARG A 58 9.68 3.06 -3.71
CA ARG A 58 10.96 2.64 -3.13
C ARG A 58 11.24 3.29 -1.77
N ASP A 59 11.02 4.59 -1.64
CA ASP A 59 11.43 5.35 -0.47
C ASP A 59 10.31 5.46 0.57
N LEU A 60 9.05 5.50 0.10
CA LEU A 60 7.87 5.51 0.96
C LEU A 60 7.23 4.13 1.12
N LEU A 61 7.82 3.09 0.51
CA LEU A 61 7.36 1.69 0.51
C LEU A 61 5.87 1.55 0.15
N TYR A 62 5.35 2.48 -0.63
CA TYR A 62 3.95 2.51 -0.97
C TYR A 62 3.65 1.40 -1.98
N GLN A 63 2.92 0.38 -1.56
CA GLN A 63 2.45 -0.68 -2.44
C GLN A 63 1.11 -0.27 -3.05
N TRP A 64 1.06 -0.28 -4.39
CA TRP A 64 -0.19 -0.09 -5.11
C TRP A 64 -0.99 -1.39 -5.05
N TRP A 65 -2.07 -1.37 -4.28
CA TRP A 65 -3.02 -2.47 -4.18
C TRP A 65 -4.25 -2.14 -5.03
N CYS A 66 -4.59 -3.02 -5.97
CA CYS A 66 -5.87 -2.93 -6.64
C CYS A 66 -6.98 -3.27 -5.64
N ALA A 67 -8.07 -2.48 -5.66
CA ALA A 67 -9.29 -2.88 -4.97
C ALA A 67 -9.77 -4.20 -5.58
N TRP A 68 -9.78 -5.26 -4.79
CA TRP A 68 -10.28 -6.54 -5.24
C TRP A 68 -11.77 -6.67 -4.92
N LYS A 69 -12.57 -7.08 -5.91
CA LYS A 69 -14.01 -7.22 -5.74
C LYS A 69 -14.28 -8.35 -4.76
N LYS A 70 -14.82 -8.02 -3.59
CA LYS A 70 -15.36 -9.04 -2.68
C LYS A 70 -16.67 -9.59 -3.27
N PRO A 71 -16.93 -10.91 -3.17
CA PRO A 71 -18.22 -11.46 -3.54
C PRO A 71 -19.32 -10.76 -2.74
N LEU A 72 -20.38 -10.35 -3.43
CA LEU A 72 -21.58 -9.82 -2.78
C LEU A 72 -22.20 -10.96 -1.96
N VAL A 73 -22.22 -10.79 -0.64
CA VAL A 73 -22.86 -11.74 0.27
C VAL A 73 -24.24 -11.24 0.63
N THR A 74 -25.24 -12.12 0.53
CA THR A 74 -26.57 -11.83 1.09
C THR A 74 -26.51 -11.80 2.62
N ARG A 75 -27.47 -11.13 3.27
CA ARG A 75 -27.58 -11.12 4.74
C ARG A 75 -27.58 -12.54 5.32
N ARG A 76 -28.28 -13.48 4.68
CA ARG A 76 -28.31 -14.90 5.07
C ARG A 76 -26.94 -15.56 4.98
N GLN A 77 -26.19 -15.33 3.90
CA GLN A 77 -24.84 -15.87 3.74
C GLN A 77 -23.89 -15.29 4.80
N MET A 78 -24.03 -14.02 5.14
CA MET A 78 -23.23 -13.39 6.19
C MET A 78 -23.50 -14.00 7.57
N THR A 79 -24.79 -14.17 7.94
CA THR A 79 -25.17 -14.87 9.18
C THR A 79 -24.63 -16.29 9.24
N ASN A 80 -24.71 -17.04 8.14
CA ASN A 80 -24.17 -18.40 8.07
C ASN A 80 -22.65 -18.42 8.24
N LYS A 81 -21.92 -17.50 7.59
CA LYS A 81 -20.47 -17.37 7.75
C LYS A 81 -20.09 -17.09 9.20
N VAL A 82 -20.78 -16.15 9.85
CA VAL A 82 -20.55 -15.83 11.27
C VAL A 82 -20.84 -17.04 12.15
N LYS A 83 -21.98 -17.72 11.96
CA LYS A 83 -22.35 -18.91 12.73
C LYS A 83 -21.32 -20.05 12.56
N CYS A 84 -20.87 -20.29 11.34
CA CYS A 84 -19.82 -21.28 11.06
C CYS A 84 -18.49 -20.90 11.73
N ALA A 85 -18.07 -19.63 11.63
CA ALA A 85 -16.84 -19.16 12.24
C ALA A 85 -16.89 -19.25 13.77
N SER A 86 -17.98 -18.78 14.40
CA SER A 86 -18.15 -18.83 15.85
C SER A 86 -18.21 -20.26 16.39
N GLY A 87 -18.88 -21.18 15.69
CA GLY A 87 -18.97 -22.59 16.10
C GLY A 87 -17.66 -23.37 15.95
N ARG A 88 -16.71 -22.85 15.16
CA ARG A 88 -15.40 -23.46 14.91
C ARG A 88 -14.25 -22.65 15.49
N ASN A 89 -14.56 -21.60 16.25
CA ASN A 89 -13.56 -20.79 16.93
C ASN A 89 -12.85 -21.64 17.99
N GLY A 90 -11.53 -21.74 17.90
CA GLY A 90 -10.72 -22.58 18.80
C GLY A 90 -10.61 -24.06 18.39
N TRP A 91 -11.05 -24.45 17.19
CA TRP A 91 -10.76 -25.78 16.67
C TRP A 91 -9.25 -25.97 16.46
N SER A 92 -8.74 -27.12 16.91
CA SER A 92 -7.37 -27.55 16.61
C SER A 92 -7.23 -27.91 15.13
N PHE A 93 -6.00 -27.89 14.63
CA PHE A 93 -5.70 -28.22 13.23
C PHE A 93 -6.25 -29.60 12.82
N SER A 94 -6.13 -30.61 13.69
CA SER A 94 -6.67 -31.96 13.44
C SER A 94 -8.20 -31.99 13.27
N LYS A 95 -8.94 -31.12 13.97
CA LYS A 95 -10.40 -30.96 13.77
C LYS A 95 -10.73 -30.28 12.44
N TRP A 96 -9.84 -29.44 11.92
CA TRP A 96 -10.02 -28.81 10.62
C TRP A 96 -9.79 -29.79 9.47
N GLU A 97 -8.83 -30.70 9.57
CA GLU A 97 -8.57 -31.73 8.55
C GLU A 97 -9.78 -32.64 8.28
N THR A 98 -10.68 -32.81 9.24
CA THR A 98 -11.86 -33.66 9.07
C THR A 98 -13.01 -32.99 8.31
N VAL A 99 -12.97 -31.66 8.14
CA VAL A 99 -14.08 -30.87 7.56
C VAL A 99 -13.70 -29.99 6.38
N LEU A 100 -12.42 -30.01 6.00
CA LEU A 100 -11.88 -29.39 4.79
C LEU A 100 -11.82 -30.44 3.68
#